data_AF-A0A6L5ETR1-F1
#
_entry.id   AF-A0A6L5ETR1-F1
#
_cell.length_a   1.000
_cell.length_b   1.000
_cell.length_c   1.000
_cell.angle_alpha   90.00
_cell.angle_beta   90.00
_cell.angle_gamma   90.00
#
_symmetry.space_group_name_H-M   'P 1'
#
loop_
_entity.id
_entity.type
_entity.pdbx_description
1 polymer ?
#
loop_
_entity_poly.entity_id
_entity_poly.type
_entity_poly.pdbx_seq_one_letter_code
_entity_poly.pdbx_strand_id
1 'polypeptide(L)'
;MTEQLDLFAPNTPSAPGPVESQPCPAPRPLPRRRRQSTPGPEVITQVLTETTAGRFGLLDDSERVVVFEEPDRVRLAGEEDLVTGLMASGHLERHPRRDTVSALHGAIRRPVTPIRPTRAGRGLLARWSALHPQPKGQQ
;
A
#
# COMPACT_ATOMS: atom_id res chain seq x y z
N MET A 1 79.18 -9.67 27.45
CA MET A 1 79.11 -10.86 26.57
C MET A 1 78.40 -11.94 27.37
N THR A 2 77.41 -12.60 26.75
CA THR A 2 76.91 -13.99 27.04
C THR A 2 76.28 -14.25 28.43
N GLU A 3 75.10 -14.83 28.67
CA GLU A 3 73.98 -15.47 27.93
C GLU A 3 72.73 -15.40 28.88
N GLN A 4 71.52 -15.12 28.41
CA GLN A 4 70.41 -16.08 28.18
C GLN A 4 70.20 -17.15 29.27
N LEU A 5 68.99 -17.24 29.87
CA LEU A 5 68.17 -18.48 29.83
C LEU A 5 66.85 -18.39 30.64
N ASP A 6 65.78 -18.54 29.87
CA ASP A 6 64.35 -18.69 30.16
C ASP A 6 63.97 -19.59 31.34
N LEU A 7 63.08 -19.07 32.20
CA LEU A 7 62.56 -19.77 33.37
C LEU A 7 61.06 -20.12 33.31
N PHE A 8 60.34 -19.88 32.22
CA PHE A 8 58.91 -20.16 32.21
C PHE A 8 58.40 -20.57 30.81
N ALA A 9 58.23 -21.86 30.58
CA ALA A 9 57.17 -22.33 29.70
C ALA A 9 55.87 -22.43 30.53
N PRO A 10 54.72 -21.98 30.00
CA PRO A 10 53.82 -22.99 29.47
C PRO A 10 52.97 -22.53 28.27
N ASN A 11 52.81 -23.47 27.31
CA ASN A 11 51.54 -23.80 26.66
C ASN A 11 50.73 -22.64 26.02
N THR A 12 51.09 -22.26 24.79
CA THR A 12 50.20 -21.47 23.93
C THR A 12 49.27 -22.41 23.15
N PRO A 13 47.94 -22.35 23.31
CA PRO A 13 47.03 -23.08 22.44
C PRO A 13 47.08 -22.51 21.02
N SER A 14 47.11 -23.42 20.05
CA SER A 14 47.04 -23.15 18.62
C SER A 14 45.91 -22.16 18.30
N ALA A 15 46.24 -21.05 17.65
CA ALA A 15 45.26 -20.11 17.13
C ALA A 15 44.35 -20.83 16.12
N PRO A 16 43.01 -20.70 16.19
CA PRO A 16 42.17 -21.12 15.08
C PRO A 16 42.48 -20.23 13.88
N GLY A 17 42.85 -20.88 12.77
CA GLY A 17 43.07 -20.21 11.49
C GLY A 17 41.84 -19.42 11.01
N PRO A 18 42.04 -18.54 10.03
CA PRO A 18 40.99 -17.67 9.52
C PRO A 18 39.77 -18.49 9.07
N VAL A 19 38.63 -18.19 9.65
CA VAL A 19 37.32 -18.73 9.28
C VAL A 19 37.08 -18.43 7.82
N GLU A 20 37.12 -19.49 7.01
CA GLU A 20 36.74 -19.51 5.61
C GLU A 20 35.35 -18.88 5.48
N SER A 21 35.30 -17.72 4.80
CA SER A 21 34.08 -16.94 4.66
C SER A 21 33.05 -17.77 3.92
N GLN A 22 32.00 -18.20 4.62
CA GLN A 22 30.88 -18.88 3.98
C GLN A 22 30.32 -18.01 2.84
N PRO A 23 30.17 -18.56 1.62
CA PRO A 23 29.57 -17.80 0.53
C PRO A 23 28.11 -17.50 0.88
N CYS A 24 27.76 -16.22 0.86
CA CYS A 24 26.38 -15.76 1.04
C CYS A 24 25.46 -16.49 0.04
N PRO A 25 24.31 -17.05 0.48
CA PRO A 25 23.39 -17.72 -0.43
C PRO A 25 22.87 -16.73 -1.48
N ALA A 26 22.81 -17.17 -2.73
CA ALA A 26 22.34 -16.35 -3.85
C ALA A 26 20.94 -15.76 -3.55
N PRO A 27 20.70 -14.46 -3.84
CA PRO A 27 19.41 -13.84 -3.62
C PRO A 27 18.34 -14.56 -4.46
N ARG A 28 17.26 -15.01 -3.80
CA ARG A 28 16.10 -15.58 -4.49
C ARG A 28 15.54 -14.54 -5.46
N PRO A 29 15.23 -14.90 -6.72
CA PRO A 29 14.64 -13.95 -7.66
C PRO A 29 13.30 -13.46 -7.10
N LEU A 30 13.22 -12.17 -6.81
CA LEU A 30 11.97 -11.51 -6.45
C LEU A 30 10.98 -11.73 -7.60
N PRO A 31 9.71 -12.06 -7.33
CA PRO A 31 8.72 -12.22 -8.37
C PRO A 31 8.68 -10.94 -9.20
N ARG A 32 8.87 -11.08 -10.52
CA ARG A 32 8.78 -9.98 -11.48
C ARG A 32 7.42 -9.31 -11.29
N ARG A 33 7.43 -8.13 -10.68
CA ARG A 33 6.25 -7.26 -10.52
C ARG A 33 5.68 -7.04 -11.91
N ARG A 34 4.57 -7.69 -12.24
CA ARG A 34 3.81 -7.44 -13.47
C ARG A 34 3.63 -5.93 -13.57
N ARG A 35 4.11 -5.32 -14.65
CA ARG A 35 3.76 -3.94 -14.99
C ARG A 35 2.27 -3.95 -15.31
N GLN A 36 1.44 -3.81 -14.28
CA GLN A 36 0.03 -3.50 -14.45
C GLN A 36 0.00 -2.18 -15.22
N SER A 37 -0.69 -2.17 -16.36
CA SER A 37 -0.93 -0.96 -17.14
C SER A 37 -1.46 0.07 -16.16
N THR A 38 -0.66 1.10 -15.88
CA THR A 38 -1.06 2.10 -14.90
C THR A 38 -2.19 2.89 -15.54
N PRO A 39 -3.40 2.89 -14.96
CA PRO A 39 -4.49 3.68 -15.52
C PRO A 39 -4.05 5.14 -15.63
N GLY A 40 -4.59 5.83 -16.62
CA GLY A 40 -4.29 7.24 -16.85
C GLY A 40 -4.49 8.06 -15.58
N PRO A 41 -3.65 9.09 -15.34
CA PRO A 41 -3.74 9.91 -14.13
C PRO A 41 -5.10 10.62 -13.98
N GLU A 42 -5.83 10.83 -15.06
CA GLU A 42 -7.20 11.34 -15.07
C GLU A 42 -8.16 10.40 -14.32
N VAL A 43 -8.07 9.09 -14.58
CA VAL A 43 -8.93 8.08 -13.94
C VAL A 43 -8.61 7.97 -12.45
N ILE A 44 -7.32 8.00 -12.09
CA ILE A 44 -6.88 8.03 -10.69
C ILE A 44 -7.48 9.24 -9.96
N THR A 45 -7.42 10.41 -10.60
CA THR A 45 -7.94 11.65 -10.02
C THR A 45 -9.45 11.59 -9.84
N GLN A 46 -10.18 11.03 -10.81
CA GLN A 46 -11.63 10.83 -10.70
C GLN A 46 -11.96 9.95 -9.50
N VAL A 47 -11.32 8.78 -9.38
CA VAL A 47 -11.52 7.87 -8.25
C VAL A 47 -11.20 8.55 -6.91
N LEU A 48 -10.11 9.31 -6.81
CA LEU A 48 -9.76 10.05 -5.59
C LEU A 48 -10.79 11.13 -5.25
N THR A 49 -11.33 11.81 -6.26
CA THR A 49 -12.36 12.85 -6.09
C THR A 49 -13.67 12.23 -5.61
N GLU A 50 -14.12 11.15 -6.25
CA GLU A 50 -15.32 10.42 -5.87
C GLU A 50 -15.19 9.75 -4.50
N THR A 51 -14.00 9.25 -4.15
CA THR A 51 -13.73 8.72 -2.80
C THR A 51 -13.77 9.84 -1.75
N THR A 52 -13.30 11.04 -2.08
CA THR A 52 -13.44 12.21 -1.20
C THR A 52 -14.91 12.57 -0.97
N ALA A 53 -15.77 12.36 -1.98
CA ALA A 53 -17.21 12.51 -1.88
C ALA A 53 -17.92 11.33 -1.16
N GLY A 54 -17.18 10.33 -0.66
CA GLY A 54 -17.72 9.18 0.06
C GLY A 54 -18.44 8.16 -0.81
N ARG A 55 -18.17 8.13 -2.12
CA ARG A 55 -18.87 7.24 -3.07
C ARG A 55 -18.38 5.80 -3.07
N PHE A 56 -17.21 5.52 -2.50
CA PHE A 56 -16.63 4.18 -2.48
C PHE A 56 -16.67 3.56 -1.09
N GLY A 57 -16.89 2.24 -1.05
CA GLY A 57 -16.92 1.43 0.15
C GLY A 57 -16.29 0.05 -0.06
N LEU A 58 -16.11 -0.68 1.03
CA LEU A 58 -15.66 -2.07 1.04
C LEU A 58 -16.72 -2.93 1.72
N LEU A 59 -17.04 -4.06 1.10
CA LEU A 59 -17.83 -5.10 1.73
C LEU A 59 -17.01 -5.78 2.84
N ASP A 60 -17.57 -5.91 4.04
CA ASP A 60 -16.81 -6.46 5.19
C ASP A 60 -16.53 -7.96 5.07
N ASP A 61 -17.34 -8.71 4.32
CA ASP A 61 -17.23 -10.16 4.17
C ASP A 61 -16.20 -10.59 3.12
N SER A 62 -16.03 -9.79 2.07
CA SER A 62 -15.30 -10.16 0.86
C SER A 62 -14.23 -9.14 0.45
N GLU A 63 -14.11 -8.03 1.19
CA GLU A 63 -13.23 -6.89 0.91
C GLU A 63 -13.36 -6.33 -0.52
N ARG A 64 -14.49 -6.61 -1.18
CA ARG A 64 -14.77 -6.12 -2.52
C ARG A 64 -15.13 -4.65 -2.50
N VAL A 65 -14.65 -3.94 -3.53
CA VAL A 65 -14.91 -2.53 -3.70
C VAL A 65 -16.31 -2.31 -4.27
N VAL A 66 -17.08 -1.47 -3.59
CA VAL A 66 -18.44 -1.09 -4.00
C VAL A 66 -18.57 0.42 -4.16
N VAL A 67 -19.54 0.82 -4.98
CA VAL A 67 -19.94 2.22 -5.20
C VAL A 67 -21.34 2.43 -4.64
N PHE A 68 -21.53 3.50 -3.87
CA PHE A 68 -22.83 3.98 -3.43
C PHE A 68 -23.53 4.71 -4.59
N GLU A 69 -24.61 4.12 -5.12
CA GLU A 69 -25.45 4.74 -6.16
C GLU A 69 -26.52 5.64 -5.54
N GLU A 70 -27.09 5.16 -4.45
CA GLU A 70 -28.10 5.81 -3.62
C GLU A 70 -27.63 5.73 -2.17
N PRO A 71 -28.17 6.54 -1.24
CA PRO A 71 -27.77 6.52 0.17
C PRO A 71 -27.77 5.11 0.79
N ASP A 72 -28.71 4.25 0.37
CA ASP A 72 -28.88 2.91 0.91
C ASP A 72 -28.55 1.78 -0.09
N ARG A 73 -28.06 2.07 -1.30
CA ARG A 73 -27.81 1.05 -2.34
C ARG A 73 -26.38 1.10 -2.86
N VAL A 74 -25.76 -0.08 -2.96
CA VAL A 74 -24.41 -0.28 -3.45
C VAL A 74 -24.34 -1.28 -4.59
N ARG A 75 -23.45 -1.02 -5.54
CA ARG A 75 -23.06 -1.96 -6.61
C ARG A 75 -21.56 -2.22 -6.59
N LEU A 76 -21.12 -3.26 -7.29
CA LEU A 76 -19.69 -3.49 -7.50
C LEU A 76 -19.08 -2.34 -8.31
N ALA A 77 -17.90 -1.90 -7.90
CA ALA A 77 -17.14 -0.90 -8.64
C ALA A 77 -16.61 -1.51 -9.95
N GLY A 78 -16.65 -0.73 -11.04
CA GLY A 78 -15.97 -1.13 -12.28
C GLY A 78 -14.45 -0.99 -12.16
N GLU A 79 -14.01 -0.07 -11.30
CA GLU A 79 -12.63 0.32 -11.05
C GLU A 79 -12.04 -0.40 -9.83
N GLU A 80 -12.54 -1.60 -9.49
CA GLU A 80 -12.13 -2.38 -8.31
C GLU A 80 -10.61 -2.56 -8.22
N ASP A 81 -9.97 -2.93 -9.33
CA ASP A 81 -8.50 -3.10 -9.41
C ASP A 81 -7.74 -1.81 -9.11
N LEU A 82 -8.27 -0.67 -9.58
CA LEU A 82 -7.64 0.64 -9.39
C LEU A 82 -7.75 1.09 -7.93
N VAL A 83 -8.95 0.97 -7.34
CA VAL A 83 -9.17 1.31 -5.93
C VAL A 83 -8.30 0.43 -5.03
N THR A 84 -8.24 -0.87 -5.32
CA THR A 84 -7.39 -1.82 -4.59
C THR A 84 -5.91 -1.46 -4.72
N GLY A 85 -5.46 -1.07 -5.92
CA GLY A 85 -4.10 -0.58 -6.14
C GLY A 85 -3.78 0.72 -5.39
N LEU A 86 -4.74 1.65 -5.29
CA LEU A 86 -4.61 2.89 -4.53
C LEU A 86 -4.59 2.64 -3.03
N MET A 87 -5.32 1.64 -2.54
CA MET A 87 -5.24 1.17 -1.16
C MET A 87 -3.88 0.53 -0.87
N ALA A 88 -3.42 -0.38 -1.72
CA ALA A 88 -2.13 -1.04 -1.57
C ALA A 88 -0.94 -0.05 -1.60
N SER A 89 -1.07 1.05 -2.33
CA SER A 89 -0.06 2.12 -2.37
C SER A 89 -0.22 3.19 -1.27
N GLY A 90 -1.21 3.05 -0.38
CA GLY A 90 -1.42 3.94 0.76
C GLY A 90 -2.06 5.29 0.43
N HIS A 91 -2.70 5.42 -0.73
CA HIS A 91 -3.43 6.64 -1.12
C HIS A 91 -4.88 6.62 -0.63
N LEU A 92 -5.46 5.43 -0.47
CA LEU A 92 -6.78 5.20 0.08
C LEU A 92 -6.68 4.33 1.33
N GLU A 93 -7.60 4.53 2.27
CA GLU A 93 -7.72 3.71 3.47
C GLU A 93 -9.18 3.44 3.81
N ARG A 94 -9.41 2.28 4.43
CA ARG A 94 -10.72 1.92 4.98
C ARG A 94 -11.02 2.80 6.21
N HIS A 95 -12.25 3.28 6.33
CA HIS A 95 -12.68 3.95 7.55
C HIS A 95 -12.65 2.99 8.75
N PRO A 96 -12.44 3.46 9.99
CA PRO A 96 -12.64 2.65 11.18
C PRO A 96 -13.93 1.81 11.14
N ARG A 97 -13.88 0.55 11.61
CA ARG A 97 -15.01 -0.40 11.55
C ARG A 97 -16.31 0.11 12.19
N ARG A 98 -16.23 1.02 13.17
CA ARG A 98 -17.41 1.65 13.81
C ARG A 98 -18.27 2.47 12.84
N ASP A 99 -17.70 2.90 11.72
CA ASP A 99 -18.38 3.74 10.73
C ASP A 99 -18.91 2.89 9.55
N THR A 100 -19.08 1.59 9.78
CA THR A 100 -19.67 0.66 8.79
C THR A 100 -21.17 0.91 8.68
N VAL A 101 -21.65 1.02 7.45
CA VAL A 101 -23.04 1.32 7.12
C VAL A 101 -23.68 0.07 6.51
N SER A 102 -24.97 -0.16 6.79
CA SER A 102 -25.72 -1.27 6.20
C SER A 102 -26.40 -0.83 4.90
N ALA A 103 -25.87 -1.27 3.76
CA ALA A 103 -26.37 -0.91 2.43
C ALA A 103 -26.86 -2.13 1.64
N LEU A 104 -27.83 -1.92 0.75
CA LEU A 104 -28.37 -2.94 -0.15
C LEU A 104 -27.36 -3.27 -1.24
N HIS A 105 -26.86 -4.50 -1.21
CA HIS A 105 -26.10 -5.09 -2.30
C HIS A 105 -27.00 -6.10 -3.03
N GLY A 106 -27.57 -5.67 -4.16
CA GLY A 106 -28.65 -6.41 -4.82
C GLY A 106 -29.91 -6.43 -3.94
N ALA A 107 -30.36 -7.62 -3.56
CA ALA A 107 -31.54 -7.81 -2.70
C ALA A 107 -31.24 -7.94 -1.20
N ILE A 108 -29.95 -7.96 -0.81
CA ILE A 108 -29.52 -8.26 0.57
C ILE A 108 -28.79 -7.05 1.15
N ARG A 109 -29.08 -6.70 2.41
CA ARG A 109 -28.29 -5.70 3.13
C ARG A 109 -26.97 -6.30 3.59
N ARG A 110 -25.87 -5.62 3.30
CA ARG A 110 -24.52 -6.01 3.68
C ARG A 110 -23.83 -4.86 4.43
N PRO A 111 -22.98 -5.17 5.43
CA PRO A 111 -22.13 -4.17 6.05
C PRO A 111 -21.07 -3.68 5.05
N VAL A 112 -21.07 -2.37 4.81
CA VAL A 112 -20.15 -1.67 3.92
C VAL A 112 -19.39 -0.63 4.72
N THR A 113 -18.06 -0.70 4.73
CA THR A 113 -17.23 0.33 5.34
C THR A 113 -16.80 1.33 4.28
N PRO A 114 -17.09 2.64 4.45
CA PRO A 114 -16.63 3.66 3.52
C PRO A 114 -15.10 3.67 3.37
N ILE A 115 -14.63 4.03 2.18
CA ILE A 115 -13.22 4.29 1.90
C ILE A 115 -13.00 5.80 1.97
N ARG A 116 -11.84 6.22 2.46
CA ARG A 116 -11.44 7.63 2.46
C ARG A 116 -10.03 7.81 1.90
N PRO A 117 -9.72 8.97 1.31
CA PRO A 117 -8.35 9.27 0.91
C PRO A 117 -7.47 9.50 2.14
N THR A 118 -6.24 9.01 2.10
CA THR A 118 -5.21 9.30 3.11
C THR A 118 -4.66 10.72 2.93
N ARG A 119 -3.73 11.15 3.81
CA ARG A 119 -2.98 12.39 3.59
C ARG A 119 -2.22 12.36 2.26
N ALA A 120 -1.65 11.21 1.90
CA ALA A 120 -0.93 11.04 0.64
C ALA A 120 -1.88 11.12 -0.57
N GLY A 121 -3.05 10.47 -0.50
CA GLY A 121 -4.09 10.54 -1.52
C GLY A 121 -4.61 11.98 -1.73
N ARG A 122 -4.91 12.70 -0.64
CA ARG A 122 -5.31 14.11 -0.72
C ARG A 122 -4.21 15.00 -1.31
N GLY A 123 -2.95 14.75 -0.95
CA GLY A 123 -1.81 15.46 -1.52
C GLY A 123 -1.63 15.18 -3.02
N LEU A 124 -1.86 13.95 -3.47
CA LEU A 124 -1.83 13.59 -4.89
C LEU A 124 -2.92 14.34 -5.67
N LEU A 125 -4.15 14.34 -5.15
CA LEU A 125 -5.26 15.09 -5.73
C LEU A 125 -4.94 16.60 -5.82
N ALA A 126 -4.43 17.20 -4.74
CA ALA A 126 -4.08 18.62 -4.73
C ALA A 126 -2.99 18.98 -5.74
N ARG A 127 -1.95 18.14 -5.89
CA ARG A 127 -0.90 18.34 -6.90
C ARG A 127 -1.47 18.27 -8.31
N TRP A 128 -2.35 17.32 -8.58
CA TRP A 128 -3.01 17.19 -9.87
C TRP A 128 -3.85 18.43 -10.19
N SER A 129 -4.69 18.89 -9.26
CA SER A 129 -5.49 20.10 -9.42
C SER A 129 -4.66 21.36 -9.67
N ALA A 130 -3.43 21.43 -9.12
CA ALA A 130 -2.52 22.55 -9.37
C ALA A 130 -1.91 22.54 -10.78
N LEU A 131 -1.69 21.37 -11.36
CA LEU A 131 -1.18 21.20 -12.74
C LEU A 131 -2.26 21.40 -13.79
N HIS A 132 -3.52 21.15 -13.42
CA HIS A 132 -4.69 21.34 -14.27
C HIS A 132 -5.64 22.37 -13.66
N PRO A 133 -5.23 23.65 -13.57
CA PRO A 133 -6.10 24.69 -13.07
C PRO A 133 -7.35 24.73 -13.94
N GLN A 134 -8.51 24.49 -13.33
CA GLN A 134 -9.79 24.66 -14.00
C GLN A 134 -9.81 26.07 -14.60
N PRO A 135 -10.16 26.27 -15.88
CA PRO A 135 -10.30 27.60 -16.43
C PRO A 135 -11.30 28.37 -15.58
N LYS A 136 -10.83 29.43 -14.91
CA LYS A 136 -11.70 30.35 -14.17
C LYS A 136 -12.55 31.09 -15.20
N GLY A 137 -13.76 30.59 -15.50
CA GLY A 137 -14.62 31.29 -16.46
C GLY A 137 -15.87 30.52 -16.86
N GLN A 138 -16.92 30.65 -16.05
CA GLN A 138 -18.24 31.12 -16.47
C GLN A 138 -19.10 31.22 -15.20
N GLN A 139 -19.20 32.46 -14.70
CA GLN A 139 -20.31 32.89 -13.84
C GLN A 139 -21.54 33.09 -14.71
#